data_AF-A0A955W592-F1
#
_entry.id   AF-A0A955W592-F1
#
_cell.length_a   1.000
_cell.length_b   1.000
_cell.length_c   1.000
_cell.angle_alpha   90.00
_cell.angle_beta   90.00
_cell.angle_gamma   90.00
#
_symmetry.space_group_name_H-M   'P 1'
#
loop_
_entity.id
_entity.type
_entity.pdbx_description
1 polymer ?
#
loop_
_entity_poly.entity_id
_entity_poly.type
_entity_poly.pdbx_seq_one_letter_code
_entity_poly.pdbx_strand_id
1 'polypeptide(L)'
;MRQTLTLLAACVALFGVTATASADCYGFRGKDVVVCVPGSDNAARHRAESVCEDATGSSCSISGVVGSTCQEGSSRQCYDESGNRNRRLTGY
;
A
#
# COMPACT_ATOMS: atom_id res chain seq x y z
N MET A 1 55.16 29.45 -14.09
CA MET A 1 53.81 29.96 -13.76
C MET A 1 52.81 29.38 -14.75
N ARG A 2 52.07 28.33 -14.38
CA ARG A 2 50.85 27.89 -15.06
C ARG A 2 49.88 27.46 -13.99
N GLN A 3 48.71 28.07 -14.01
CA GLN A 3 47.86 28.35 -12.86
C GLN A 3 47.19 27.10 -12.31
N THR A 4 47.34 26.94 -11.00
CA THR A 4 46.37 26.29 -10.11
C THR A 4 45.02 26.98 -10.19
N LEU A 5 43.93 26.26 -10.42
CA LEU A 5 42.61 26.62 -9.91
C LEU A 5 41.72 25.37 -9.83
N THR A 6 41.89 24.71 -8.69
CA THR A 6 40.93 23.86 -8.00
C THR A 6 39.59 24.61 -7.81
N LEU A 7 38.49 23.86 -7.68
CA LEU A 7 37.14 24.21 -7.19
C LEU A 7 36.06 24.26 -8.27
N LEU A 8 35.25 23.19 -8.32
CA LEU A 8 33.80 23.29 -8.21
C LEU A 8 33.24 21.93 -7.82
N ALA A 9 33.19 21.70 -6.51
CA ALA A 9 32.36 20.66 -5.89
C ALA A 9 30.89 21.05 -6.11
N ALA A 10 30.29 20.55 -7.18
CA ALA A 10 28.85 20.61 -7.37
C ALA A 10 28.20 19.49 -6.53
N CYS A 11 28.02 19.76 -5.24
CA CYS A 11 27.06 19.03 -4.39
C CYS A 11 25.64 19.33 -4.91
N VAL A 12 25.23 18.67 -5.99
CA VAL A 12 23.81 18.62 -6.35
C VAL A 12 23.22 17.53 -5.47
N ALA A 13 22.63 17.97 -4.36
CA ALA A 13 21.67 17.21 -3.59
C ALA A 13 20.53 16.80 -4.54
N LEU A 14 20.63 15.60 -5.12
CA LEU A 14 19.50 14.96 -5.77
C LEU A 14 18.54 14.56 -4.66
N PHE A 15 17.67 15.53 -4.34
CA PHE A 15 16.28 15.34 -3.97
C PHE A 15 15.91 13.89 -3.68
N GLY A 16 15.89 13.56 -2.40
CA GLY A 16 15.12 12.44 -1.91
C GLY A 16 13.68 12.66 -2.36
N VAL A 17 13.31 12.02 -3.47
CA VAL A 17 11.92 11.78 -3.81
C VAL A 17 11.39 10.96 -2.64
N THR A 18 10.71 11.62 -1.70
CA THR A 18 9.82 10.93 -0.79
C THR A 18 8.76 10.32 -1.69
N ALA A 19 9.02 9.10 -2.16
CA ALA A 19 8.00 8.26 -2.74
C ALA A 19 6.97 8.14 -1.63
N THR A 20 5.90 8.93 -1.72
CA THR A 20 4.69 8.69 -0.97
C THR A 20 4.25 7.33 -1.48
N ALA A 21 4.62 6.27 -0.76
CA ALA A 21 4.15 4.93 -1.03
C ALA A 21 2.63 5.04 -0.95
N SER A 22 1.99 5.14 -2.11
CA SER A 22 0.54 5.24 -2.24
C SER A 22 0.03 3.91 -1.76
N ALA A 23 -0.48 3.84 -0.54
CA ALA A 23 -1.14 2.66 -0.05
C ALA A 23 -2.63 2.79 -0.36
N ASP A 24 -3.31 1.66 -0.45
CA ASP A 24 -4.76 1.63 -0.66
C ASP A 24 -5.36 0.43 0.09
N CYS A 25 -6.58 0.64 0.57
CA CYS A 25 -7.45 -0.42 1.05
C CYS A 25 -8.43 -0.82 -0.06
N TYR A 26 -8.55 -2.13 -0.29
CA TYR A 26 -9.38 -2.72 -1.33
C TYR A 26 -10.54 -3.49 -0.71
N GLY A 27 -11.74 -3.27 -1.22
CA GLY A 27 -12.93 -4.07 -0.89
C GLY A 27 -13.19 -5.13 -1.94
N PHE A 28 -13.86 -6.22 -1.56
CA PHE A 28 -14.09 -7.38 -2.43
C PHE A 28 -15.58 -7.59 -2.71
N ARG A 29 -15.89 -8.08 -3.91
CA ARG A 29 -17.28 -8.34 -4.31
C ARG A 29 -17.86 -9.49 -3.50
N GLY A 30 -19.05 -9.27 -2.93
CA GLY A 30 -19.79 -10.31 -2.18
C GLY A 30 -19.14 -10.73 -0.86
N LYS A 31 -18.16 -9.96 -0.35
CA LYS A 31 -17.47 -10.24 0.91
C LYS A 31 -17.34 -8.95 1.71
N ASP A 32 -17.64 -9.00 3.00
CA ASP A 32 -17.38 -7.90 3.95
C ASP A 32 -15.92 -7.91 4.43
N VAL A 33 -14.98 -8.04 3.49
CA VAL A 33 -13.55 -8.07 3.75
C VAL A 33 -12.91 -6.86 3.10
N VAL A 34 -11.93 -6.29 3.77
CA VAL A 34 -11.06 -5.23 3.24
C VAL A 34 -9.63 -5.61 3.51
N VAL A 35 -8.79 -5.43 2.52
CA VAL A 35 -7.35 -5.62 2.66
C VAL A 35 -6.65 -4.32 2.32
N CYS A 36 -5.85 -3.81 3.24
CA CYS A 36 -5.01 -2.64 3.04
C CYS A 36 -3.59 -3.07 2.72
N VAL A 37 -3.05 -2.57 1.61
CA VAL A 37 -1.70 -2.90 1.15
C VAL A 37 -0.96 -1.64 0.71
N PRO A 38 0.37 -1.60 0.81
CA PRO A 38 1.16 -0.58 0.16
C PRO A 38 1.09 -0.76 -1.37
N GLY A 39 1.00 0.35 -2.10
CA GLY A 39 0.84 0.39 -3.55
C GLY A 39 -0.61 0.61 -4.00
N SER A 40 -0.78 1.31 -5.14
CA SER A 40 -2.07 1.50 -5.82
C SER A 40 -2.11 0.81 -7.21
N ASP A 41 -1.03 0.11 -7.55
CA ASP A 41 -0.81 -0.55 -8.83
C ASP A 41 -1.41 -1.96 -8.88
N ASN A 42 -1.32 -2.61 -10.05
CA ASN A 42 -1.85 -3.95 -10.23
C ASN A 42 -1.20 -4.99 -9.31
N ALA A 43 0.08 -4.84 -8.92
CA ALA A 43 0.70 -5.77 -8.00
C ALA A 43 0.10 -5.62 -6.59
N ALA A 44 -0.22 -4.40 -6.16
CA ALA A 44 -0.96 -4.16 -4.92
C ALA A 44 -2.33 -4.83 -4.94
N ARG A 45 -3.06 -4.71 -6.05
CA ARG A 45 -4.35 -5.40 -6.24
C ARG A 45 -4.23 -6.92 -6.10
N HIS A 46 -3.26 -7.53 -6.76
CA HIS A 46 -3.05 -8.99 -6.68
C HIS A 46 -2.68 -9.44 -5.26
N ARG A 47 -1.86 -8.66 -4.54
CA ARG A 47 -1.55 -8.94 -3.13
C ARG A 47 -2.82 -8.89 -2.27
N ALA A 48 -3.64 -7.86 -2.45
CA ALA A 48 -4.88 -7.71 -1.71
C ALA A 48 -5.85 -8.88 -1.99
N GLU A 49 -5.97 -9.32 -3.25
CA GLU A 49 -6.75 -10.50 -3.63
C GLU A 49 -6.24 -11.77 -2.95
N SER A 50 -4.92 -12.03 -3.01
CA SER A 50 -4.30 -13.19 -2.35
C SER A 50 -4.62 -13.23 -0.85
N VAL A 51 -4.47 -12.11 -0.15
CA VAL A 51 -4.77 -12.05 1.30
C VAL A 51 -6.25 -12.32 1.57
N CYS A 52 -7.15 -11.79 0.74
CA CYS A 52 -8.58 -12.06 0.88
C CYS A 52 -8.89 -13.55 0.65
N GLU A 53 -8.25 -14.18 -0.34
CA GLU A 53 -8.42 -15.59 -0.64
C GLU A 53 -7.93 -16.47 0.50
N ASP A 54 -6.76 -16.16 1.05
CA ASP A 54 -6.20 -16.86 2.21
C ASP A 54 -7.09 -16.69 3.45
N ALA A 55 -7.60 -15.48 3.69
CA ALA A 55 -8.47 -15.20 4.84
C ALA A 55 -9.85 -15.85 4.74
N THR A 56 -10.40 -15.99 3.52
CA THR A 56 -11.77 -16.47 3.30
C THR A 56 -11.86 -17.90 2.77
N GLY A 57 -10.75 -18.50 2.34
CA GLY A 57 -10.70 -19.83 1.73
C GLY A 57 -11.48 -19.92 0.42
N SER A 58 -11.66 -18.82 -0.31
CA SER A 58 -12.45 -18.76 -1.54
C SER A 58 -11.98 -17.61 -2.41
N SER A 59 -12.16 -17.72 -3.72
CA SER A 59 -11.72 -16.70 -4.68
C SER A 59 -12.26 -15.32 -4.32
N CYS A 60 -11.41 -14.32 -4.46
CA CYS A 60 -11.74 -12.92 -4.22
C CYS A 60 -11.57 -12.11 -5.49
N SER A 61 -12.43 -11.11 -5.66
CA SER A 61 -12.29 -10.16 -6.76
C SER A 61 -12.53 -8.76 -6.23
N ILE A 62 -11.59 -7.86 -6.49
CA ILE A 62 -11.69 -6.48 -6.03
C ILE A 62 -12.94 -5.81 -6.60
N SER A 63 -13.73 -5.23 -5.72
CA SER A 63 -14.83 -4.33 -6.08
C SER A 63 -14.34 -2.92 -6.36
N GLY A 64 -13.26 -2.49 -5.69
CA GLY A 64 -12.65 -1.17 -5.85
C GLY A 64 -11.80 -0.79 -4.63
N VAL A 65 -11.18 0.38 -4.74
CA VAL A 65 -10.50 1.03 -3.60
C VAL A 65 -11.57 1.63 -2.68
N VAL A 66 -11.45 1.39 -1.39
CA VAL A 66 -12.37 1.90 -0.34
C VAL A 66 -11.78 3.06 0.46
N GLY A 67 -10.49 3.38 0.26
CA GLY A 67 -9.78 4.49 0.88
C GLY A 67 -8.43 4.05 1.45
N SER A 68 -7.87 4.86 2.35
CA SER A 68 -6.56 4.65 3.00
C SER A 68 -6.64 4.13 4.44
N THR A 69 -7.85 3.76 4.85
CA THR A 69 -8.13 3.29 6.21
C THR A 69 -9.17 2.20 6.19
N CYS A 70 -9.10 1.31 7.18
CA CYS A 70 -10.15 0.34 7.44
C CYS A 70 -10.46 0.28 8.91
N GLN A 71 -11.74 0.33 9.25
CA GLN A 71 -12.25 0.12 10.59
C GLN A 71 -13.10 -1.14 10.58
N GLU A 72 -12.76 -2.09 11.45
CA GLU A 72 -13.53 -3.31 11.62
C GLU A 72 -14.90 -2.97 12.20
N GLY A 73 -15.94 -3.57 11.64
CA GLY A 73 -17.33 -3.43 12.06
C GLY A 73 -17.96 -4.77 12.40
N SER A 74 -19.26 -4.77 12.65
CA SER A 74 -20.00 -6.00 13.01
C SER A 74 -19.95 -7.09 11.93
N SER A 75 -19.89 -6.70 10.65
CA SER A 75 -19.74 -7.61 9.51
C SER A 75 -18.44 -7.40 8.75
N ARG A 76 -17.83 -6.22 8.83
CA ARG A 76 -16.64 -5.82 8.06
C ARG A 76 -15.35 -6.20 8.76
N GLN A 77 -14.50 -6.98 8.09
CA GLN A 77 -13.20 -7.43 8.58
C GLN A 77 -12.07 -6.72 7.82
N CYS A 78 -11.06 -6.24 8.54
CA CYS A 78 -9.92 -5.54 7.96
C CYS A 78 -8.65 -6.39 8.10
N TYR A 79 -7.88 -6.51 7.03
CA TYR A 79 -6.62 -7.25 6.99
C TYR A 79 -5.51 -6.36 6.43
N ASP A 80 -4.30 -6.55 6.95
CA ASP A 80 -3.09 -5.91 6.41
C ASP A 80 -2.46 -6.76 5.29
N GLU A 81 -1.37 -6.29 4.72
CA GLU A 81 -0.65 -6.96 3.63
C GLU A 81 -0.04 -8.32 4.01
N SER A 82 0.10 -8.59 5.32
CA SER A 82 0.57 -9.87 5.85
C SER A 82 -0.58 -10.83 6.15
N GLY A 83 -1.82 -10.41 5.93
CA GLY A 83 -3.01 -11.18 6.24
C GLY A 83 -3.39 -11.19 7.72
N ASN A 84 -2.85 -10.29 8.54
CA ASN A 84 -3.30 -10.18 9.92
C ASN A 84 -4.58 -9.36 10.01
N ARG A 85 -5.54 -9.88 10.75
CA ARG A 85 -6.80 -9.18 11.02
C ARG A 85 -6.57 -8.08 12.04
N ASN A 86 -6.97 -6.86 11.69
CA ASN A 86 -6.77 -5.68 12.53
C ASN A 86 -8.12 -4.97 12.77
N ARG A 87 -8.34 -4.50 13.99
CA ARG A 87 -9.56 -3.73 14.29
C ARG A 87 -9.58 -2.36 13.61
N ARG A 88 -8.40 -1.81 13.34
CA ARG A 88 -8.22 -0.51 12.72
C ARG A 88 -6.89 -0.46 11.97
N LEU A 89 -6.94 -0.09 10.70
CA LEU A 89 -5.79 0.18 9.83
C LEU A 89 -5.87 1.63 9.36
N THR A 90 -4.76 2.36 9.46
CA THR A 90 -4.69 3.77 9.09
C THR A 90 -3.34 4.13 8.51
N GLY A 91 -3.31 5.10 7.60
CA GLY A 91 -2.08 5.52 6.95
C GLY A 91 -1.64 4.57 5.83
N TYR A 92 -2.60 3.78 5.34
CA TYR A 92 -2.51 3.14 4.05
C TYR A 92 -3.05 4.10 2.99
#